data_AF-A0A434UYS3-F1
#
_entry.id   AF-A0A434UYS3-F1
#
_cell.length_a   1.000
_cell.length_b   1.000
_cell.length_c   1.000
_cell.angle_alpha   90.00
_cell.angle_beta   90.00
_cell.angle_gamma   90.00
#
_symmetry.space_group_name_H-M   'P 1'
#
loop_
_entity.id
_entity.type
_entity.pdbx_description
1 polymer ?
#
loop_
_entity_poly.entity_id
_entity_poly.type
_entity_poly.pdbx_seq_one_letter_code
_entity_poly.pdbx_strand_id
1 'polypeptide(L)'
;MSNAKLNIRQERFCFGLAEGLPQSRAYVEAGYAARGNAAEVEASKMVRLPKVAARVAELRAEAAKRSEVTVDDLVAELEIMRKLAMACKN
;
A
#
# COMPACT_ATOMS: atom_id res chain seq x y z
N MET A 1 5.79 -2.91 -19.98
CA MET A 1 5.99 -2.48 -18.58
C MET A 1 6.97 -1.32 -18.58
N SER A 2 6.49 -0.12 -18.26
CA SER A 2 7.28 1.12 -18.38
C SER A 2 8.33 1.19 -17.27
N ASN A 3 9.54 0.74 -17.57
CA ASN A 3 10.68 0.77 -16.66
C ASN A 3 11.29 2.19 -16.62
N ALA A 4 10.47 3.17 -16.24
CA ALA A 4 10.93 4.54 -16.02
C ALA A 4 11.62 4.59 -14.65
N LYS A 5 12.94 4.40 -14.64
CA LYS A 5 13.80 4.36 -13.44
C LYS A 5 13.39 5.41 -12.40
N LEU A 6 12.73 4.96 -11.33
CA LEU A 6 12.36 5.80 -10.19
C LEU A 6 13.60 6.07 -9.35
N ASN A 7 13.72 7.29 -8.83
CA ASN A 7 14.72 7.59 -7.80
C ASN A 7 14.25 6.98 -6.47
N ILE A 8 15.19 6.63 -5.58
CA ILE A 8 14.96 6.12 -4.22
C ILE A 8 13.88 6.91 -3.47
N ARG A 9 13.86 8.24 -3.57
CA ARG A 9 12.82 9.07 -2.92
C ARG A 9 11.43 8.87 -3.54
N GLN A 10 11.36 8.72 -4.86
CA GLN A 10 10.09 8.45 -5.54
C GLN A 10 9.59 7.05 -5.23
N GLU A 11 10.50 6.09 -5.11
CA GLU A 11 10.16 4.72 -4.70
C GLU A 11 9.59 4.69 -3.29
N ARG A 12 10.24 5.34 -2.32
CA ARG A 12 9.73 5.49 -0.94
C ARG A 12 8.37 6.18 -0.90
N PHE A 13 8.18 7.20 -1.73
CA PHE A 13 6.87 7.85 -1.86
C PHE A 13 5.80 6.88 -2.37
N CYS A 14 6.10 6.07 -3.38
CA CYS A 14 5.17 5.06 -3.89
C CYS A 14 4.81 4.02 -2.82
N PHE A 15 5.79 3.56 -2.03
CA PHE A 15 5.55 2.65 -0.91
C PHE A 15 4.61 3.25 0.12
N GLY A 16 4.85 4.48 0.58
CA GLY A 16 3.96 5.13 1.54
C GLY A 16 2.52 5.27 1.04
N LEU A 17 2.33 5.55 -0.26
CA LEU A 17 0.99 5.60 -0.87
C LEU A 17 0.31 4.24 -1.02
N ALA A 18 1.08 3.18 -1.22
CA ALA A 18 0.58 1.80 -1.26
C ALA A 18 0.18 1.32 0.14
N GLU A 19 0.89 1.75 1.18
CA GLU A 19 0.57 1.51 2.60
C GLU A 19 -0.63 2.33 3.11
N GLY A 20 -1.14 3.28 2.30
CA GLY A 20 -2.31 4.07 2.63
C GLY A 20 -2.02 5.41 3.33
N LEU A 21 -0.76 5.86 3.36
CA LEU A 21 -0.43 7.18 3.90
C LEU A 21 -1.04 8.31 3.04
N PRO A 22 -1.46 9.43 3.66
CA PRO A 22 -1.80 10.63 2.94
C PRO A 22 -0.63 11.13 2.07
N GLN A 23 -0.94 11.72 0.92
CA GLN A 23 0.09 12.13 -0.06
C GLN A 23 1.14 13.07 0.54
N SER A 24 0.73 14.07 1.32
CA SER A 24 1.65 14.99 1.99
C SER A 24 2.58 14.28 2.97
N ARG A 25 2.05 13.33 3.74
CA ARG A 25 2.83 12.54 4.70
C ARG A 25 3.80 11.60 4.00
N ALA A 26 3.36 10.87 2.98
CA ALA A 26 4.23 10.03 2.16
C ALA A 26 5.36 10.85 1.52
N TYR A 27 5.08 12.09 1.10
CA TYR A 27 6.08 13.00 0.53
C TYR A 27 7.12 13.42 1.57
N VAL A 28 6.68 13.76 2.78
CA VAL A 28 7.59 14.11 3.88
C VAL A 28 8.45 12.92 4.29
N GLU A 29 7.85 11.74 4.46
CA GLU A 29 8.54 10.51 4.89
C GLU A 29 9.49 9.96 3.81
N ALA A 30 9.20 10.22 2.54
CA ALA A 30 10.12 9.94 1.43
C ALA A 30 11.41 10.80 1.46
N GLY A 31 11.49 11.79 2.35
CA GLY A 31 12.68 12.61 2.58
C GLY A 31 12.75 13.88 1.73
N TYR A 32 11.61 14.36 1.23
CA TYR A 32 11.54 15.67 0.58
C TYR A 32 11.53 16.79 1.62
N ALA A 33 11.94 18.00 1.24
CA ALA A 33 12.12 19.12 2.17
C ALA A 33 10.84 19.93 2.43
N ALA A 34 9.90 19.97 1.47
CA ALA A 34 8.68 20.76 1.60
C ALA A 34 7.79 20.26 2.76
N ARG A 35 7.10 21.20 3.42
CA ARG A 35 6.20 20.94 4.56
C ARG A 35 4.91 21.74 4.39
N GLY A 36 3.87 21.36 5.14
CA GLY A 36 2.56 22.00 5.09
C GLY A 36 1.97 22.01 3.67
N ASN A 37 1.33 23.11 3.30
CA ASN A 37 0.66 23.26 2.00
C ASN A 37 1.59 23.03 0.80
N ALA A 38 2.88 23.38 0.91
CA ALA A 38 3.84 23.15 -0.15
C ALA A 38 4.07 21.65 -0.40
N ALA A 39 4.08 20.83 0.66
CA ALA A 39 4.19 19.38 0.53
C ALA A 39 2.96 18.78 -0.17
N GLU A 40 1.75 19.28 0.14
CA GLU A 40 0.51 18.82 -0.51
C GLU A 40 0.50 19.10 -2.00
N VAL A 41 0.86 20.33 -2.40
CA VAL A 41 0.91 20.72 -3.81
C VAL A 41 1.94 19.90 -4.59
N GLU A 42 3.15 19.74 -4.05
CA GLU A 42 4.21 18.96 -4.70
C GLU A 42 3.89 17.46 -4.72
N ALA A 43 3.30 16.92 -3.65
CA ALA A 43 2.84 15.54 -3.62
C ALA A 43 1.75 15.28 -4.66
N SER A 44 0.78 16.19 -4.80
CA SER A 44 -0.29 16.10 -5.80
C SER A 44 0.25 16.08 -7.23
N LYS A 45 1.24 16.94 -7.53
CA LYS A 45 1.96 16.91 -8.81
C LYS A 45 2.68 15.58 -9.00
N MET A 46 3.32 15.05 -7.96
CA MET A 46 4.10 13.81 -8.03
C MET A 46 3.23 12.59 -8.30
N VAL A 47 2.03 12.50 -7.72
CA VAL A 47 1.08 11.40 -7.99
C VAL A 47 0.63 11.38 -9.46
N ARG A 48 0.53 12.54 -10.10
CA ARG A 48 0.13 12.65 -11.52
C ARG A 48 1.24 12.23 -12.50
N LEU A 49 2.47 12.04 -12.04
CA LEU A 49 3.55 11.57 -12.90
C LEU A 49 3.25 10.12 -13.35
N PRO A 50 3.22 9.83 -14.66
CA PRO A 50 2.86 8.50 -15.17
C PRO A 50 3.67 7.36 -14.54
N LYS A 51 4.97 7.58 -14.31
CA LYS A 51 5.86 6.60 -13.67
C LYS A 51 5.51 6.29 -12.21
N VAL A 52 5.06 7.30 -11.45
CA VAL A 52 4.66 7.13 -10.04
C VAL A 52 3.29 6.44 -9.99
N ALA A 53 2.34 6.88 -10.82
CA ALA A 53 1.02 6.28 -10.91
C ALA A 53 1.10 4.79 -11.29
N ALA A 54 1.92 4.45 -12.29
CA ALA A 54 2.16 3.06 -12.70
C ALA A 54 2.74 2.21 -11.55
N ARG A 55 3.76 2.72 -10.85
CA ARG A 55 4.39 2.00 -9.74
C ARG A 55 3.44 1.78 -8.56
N VAL A 56 2.65 2.78 -8.20
CA VAL A 56 1.64 2.64 -7.13
C VAL A 56 0.58 1.61 -7.51
N ALA A 57 0.16 1.57 -8.78
CA ALA A 57 -0.78 0.56 -9.26
C ALA A 57 -0.20 -0.86 -9.19
N GLU A 58 1.07 -1.04 -9.58
CA GLU A 58 1.78 -2.31 -9.43
C GLU A 58 1.83 -2.78 -7.98
N LEU A 59 2.25 -1.89 -7.06
CA LEU A 59 2.35 -2.21 -5.63
C LEU A 59 0.98 -2.58 -5.03
N ARG A 60 -0.09 -1.88 -5.42
CA ARG A 60 -1.45 -2.20 -4.97
C ARG A 60 -1.95 -3.52 -5.55
N ALA A 61 -1.64 -3.83 -6.81
CA ALA A 61 -2.00 -5.11 -7.42
C ALA A 61 -1.26 -6.28 -6.75
N GLU A 62 0.01 -6.09 -6.42
CA GLU A 62 0.79 -7.08 -5.66
C GLU A 62 0.25 -7.27 -4.24
N ALA A 63 -0.09 -6.16 -3.55
CA ALA A 63 -0.72 -6.21 -2.24
C ALA A 63 -2.09 -6.93 -2.31
N ALA A 64 -2.93 -6.62 -3.30
CA ALA A 64 -4.20 -7.29 -3.50
C ALA A 64 -4.04 -8.80 -3.76
N LYS A 65 -3.05 -9.19 -4.58
CA LYS A 65 -2.72 -10.59 -4.83
C LYS A 65 -2.19 -11.32 -3.59
N ARG A 66 -1.45 -10.62 -2.70
CA ARG A 66 -0.98 -11.20 -1.43
C ARG A 66 -2.08 -11.27 -0.37
N SER A 67 -3.01 -10.31 -0.41
CA SER A 67 -4.18 -10.23 0.45
C SER A 67 -5.39 -10.98 -0.11
N GLU A 68 -5.18 -11.87 -1.08
CA GLU A 68 -6.16 -12.83 -1.60
C GLU A 68 -6.54 -13.91 -0.55
N VAL A 69 -6.38 -13.60 0.74
CA VAL A 69 -7.14 -14.20 1.83
C VAL A 69 -8.51 -13.53 1.79
N THR A 70 -9.46 -14.20 1.18
CA THR A 70 -10.83 -13.71 1.06
C THR A 70 -11.54 -13.76 2.41
N VAL A 71 -12.65 -13.04 2.53
CA VAL A 71 -13.53 -13.18 3.71
C VAL A 71 -13.97 -14.63 3.88
N ASP A 72 -14.16 -15.37 2.79
CA ASP A 72 -14.52 -16.79 2.82
C ASP A 72 -13.39 -17.66 3.37
N ASP A 73 -12.13 -17.35 3.06
CA ASP A 73 -10.96 -18.06 3.63
C ASP A 73 -10.85 -17.83 5.14
N LEU A 74 -11.08 -16.60 5.60
CA LEU A 74 -11.09 -16.26 7.03
C LEU A 74 -12.24 -16.95 7.77
N VAL A 75 -13.43 -16.99 7.15
CA VAL A 75 -14.60 -17.69 7.72
C VAL A 75 -14.33 -19.18 7.80
N ALA A 76 -13.73 -19.79 6.77
CA ALA A 76 -13.38 -21.21 6.76
C ALA A 76 -12.36 -21.54 7.86
N GLU A 77 -11.31 -20.73 8.02
CA GLU A 77 -10.31 -20.91 9.09
C GLU A 77 -10.94 -20.77 10.49
N LEU A 78 -11.78 -19.74 10.69
CA LEU A 78 -12.52 -19.55 11.94
C LEU A 78 -13.47 -20.70 12.26
N GLU A 79 -14.16 -21.25 11.26
CA GLU A 79 -15.03 -22.41 11.44
C GLU A 79 -14.24 -23.65 11.86
N ILE A 80 -13.06 -23.88 11.26
CA ILE A 80 -12.17 -24.98 11.63
C ILE A 80 -11.73 -24.82 13.09
N MET A 81 -11.27 -23.62 13.47
CA MET A 81 -10.86 -23.33 14.85
C MET A 81 -12.02 -23.51 15.84
N ARG A 82 -13.24 -23.08 15.49
CA ARG A 82 -14.44 -23.27 16.33
C ARG A 82 -14.77 -24.75 16.50
N LYS A 83 -14.73 -25.55 15.43
CA LYS A 83 -15.00 -27.00 15.48
C LYS A 83 -13.98 -27.72 16.36
N LEU A 84 -12.70 -27.39 16.22
CA LEU A 84 -11.63 -27.94 17.07
C LEU A 84 -11.82 -27.54 18.54
N ALA A 85 -12.12 -26.28 18.82
CA ALA A 85 -12.37 -25.81 20.17
C ALA A 85 -13.59 -26.48 20.83
N MET A 86 -14.66 -26.76 20.08
CA MET A 86 -15.81 -27.52 20.57
C MET A 86 -15.46 -28.99 20.84
N ALA A 87 -14.62 -29.60 20.00
CA ALA A 87 -14.20 -30.99 20.14
C ALA A 87 -13.23 -31.22 21.31
N CYS A 88 -12.38 -30.23 21.62
CA CYS A 88 -11.43 -30.30 22.74
C CYS A 88 -12.06 -29.97 24.11
N LYS A 89 -13.36 -29.66 24.19
CA LYS A 89 -14.06 -29.34 25.43
C LYS A 89 -14.50 -30.59 26.20
N ASN A 90 -13.57 -31.53 26.41
CA ASN A 90 -13.69 -32.72 27.27
C ASN A 90 -12.57 -32.74 28.30
#